data_AF-A0A7Y2SSE7-F1
#
_entry.id   AF-A0A7Y2SSE7-F1
#
_cell.length_a   1.000
_cell.length_b   1.000
_cell.length_c   1.000
_cell.angle_alpha   90.00
_cell.angle_beta   90.00
_cell.angle_gamma   90.00
#
_symmetry.space_group_name_H-M   'P 1'
#
loop_
_entity.id
_entity.type
_entity.pdbx_description
1 polymer ?
#
loop_
_entity_poly.entity_id
_entity_poly.type
_entity_poly.pdbx_seq_one_letter_code
_entity_poly.pdbx_strand_id
1 'polypeptide(L)'
;MRTLLHTVSHTLLQAIALSGYAPESVGEFLFPETLAVVLYANRFAETKIGGLLTLVERSLAAWLSQARNMGRTCLHDPLCTDTGGACAACLQREHGCGYGNRELSRAVLFGGETVLGTQPWTVTRGFWEA
;
A
#
# COMPACT_ATOMS: atom_id res chain seq x y z
N MET A 1 -11.57 -1.04 8.72
CA MET A 1 -11.64 -1.50 7.31
C MET A 1 -10.85 -0.57 6.37
N ARG A 2 -11.08 0.75 6.38
CA ARG A 2 -10.36 1.71 5.51
C ARG A 2 -8.84 1.60 5.59
N THR A 3 -8.27 1.55 6.80
CA THR A 3 -6.82 1.38 7.02
C THR A 3 -6.24 0.18 6.30
N LEU A 4 -6.96 -0.95 6.28
CA LEU A 4 -6.52 -2.16 5.59
C LEU A 4 -6.42 -1.91 4.07
N LEU A 5 -7.50 -1.48 3.43
CA LEU A 5 -7.52 -1.25 1.98
C LEU A 5 -6.50 -0.20 1.57
N HIS A 6 -6.38 0.88 2.35
CA HIS A 6 -5.43 1.94 2.09
C HIS A 6 -3.99 1.43 2.20
N THR A 7 -3.68 0.66 3.24
CA THR A 7 -2.35 0.06 3.41
C THR A 7 -2.05 -0.95 2.30
N VAL A 8 -3.01 -1.80 1.92
CA VAL A 8 -2.86 -2.71 0.76
C VAL A 8 -2.56 -1.92 -0.50
N SER A 9 -3.34 -0.89 -0.80
CA SER A 9 -3.15 -0.02 -1.96
C SER A 9 -1.75 0.57 -1.99
N HIS A 10 -1.26 1.08 -0.87
CA HIS A 10 0.08 1.64 -0.75
C HIS A 10 1.17 0.60 -1.03
N THR A 11 1.04 -0.62 -0.50
CA THR A 11 2.01 -1.69 -0.80
C THR A 11 1.97 -2.13 -2.27
N LEU A 12 0.79 -2.17 -2.89
CA LEU A 12 0.65 -2.45 -4.33
C LEU A 12 1.31 -1.37 -5.18
N LEU A 13 1.11 -0.09 -4.82
CA LEU A 13 1.70 1.06 -5.48
C LEU A 13 3.23 1.11 -5.34
N GLN A 14 3.78 0.66 -4.21
CA GLN A 14 5.23 0.52 -4.06
C GLN A 14 5.82 -0.50 -5.03
N ALA A 15 5.10 -1.59 -5.28
CA ALA A 15 5.49 -2.62 -6.23
C ALA A 15 5.10 -2.30 -7.69
N ILE A 16 4.53 -1.11 -7.97
CA ILE A 16 3.99 -0.79 -9.30
C ILE A 16 5.06 -0.67 -10.39
N ALA A 17 6.33 -0.50 -10.00
CA ALA A 17 7.45 -0.43 -10.94
C ALA A 17 7.53 -1.65 -11.87
N LEU A 18 6.99 -2.81 -11.47
CA LEU A 18 6.86 -3.99 -12.35
C LEU A 18 5.99 -3.75 -13.60
N SER A 19 5.05 -2.80 -13.55
CA SER A 19 4.27 -2.38 -14.74
C SER A 19 5.06 -1.49 -15.70
N GLY A 20 6.26 -1.06 -15.30
CA GLY A 20 7.04 -0.03 -15.97
C GLY A 20 6.61 1.40 -15.63
N TYR A 21 5.51 1.63 -14.91
CA TYR A 21 5.17 2.98 -14.43
C TYR A 21 6.07 3.41 -13.28
N ALA A 22 6.45 4.68 -13.25
CA ALA A 22 7.03 5.28 -12.06
C ALA A 22 5.96 5.31 -10.95
N PRO A 23 6.30 5.05 -9.68
CA PRO A 23 5.33 5.04 -8.59
C PRO A 23 4.47 6.32 -8.53
N GLU A 24 5.06 7.49 -8.77
CA GLU A 24 4.43 8.81 -8.71
C GLU A 24 3.41 9.02 -9.84
N SER A 25 3.51 8.22 -10.90
CA SER A 25 2.63 8.26 -12.06
C SER A 25 1.33 7.48 -11.88
N VAL A 26 1.16 6.77 -10.76
CA VAL A 26 -0.04 5.98 -10.46
C VAL A 26 -0.70 6.46 -9.16
N GLY A 27 -1.99 6.77 -9.25
CA GLY A 27 -2.83 7.17 -8.13
C GLY A 27 -3.75 6.05 -7.67
N GLU A 28 -4.50 6.30 -6.60
CA GLU A 28 -5.46 5.38 -6.01
C GLU A 28 -6.83 6.03 -5.76
N PHE A 29 -7.88 5.22 -5.83
CA PHE A 29 -9.18 5.49 -5.25
C PHE A 29 -9.58 4.33 -4.33
N LEU A 30 -10.09 4.67 -3.14
CA LEU A 30 -10.57 3.69 -2.18
C LEU A 30 -12.09 3.66 -2.16
N PHE A 31 -12.67 2.47 -2.15
CA PHE A 31 -14.09 2.22 -1.97
C PHE A 31 -14.30 1.31 -0.75
N PRO A 32 -14.24 1.84 0.49
CA PRO A 32 -14.29 1.03 1.70
C PRO A 32 -15.56 0.21 1.86
N GLU A 33 -16.69 0.75 1.39
CA GLU A 33 -18.00 0.08 1.47
C GLU A 33 -18.07 -1.20 0.62
N THR A 34 -17.26 -1.29 -0.44
CA THR A 34 -17.21 -2.44 -1.35
C THR A 34 -15.91 -3.24 -1.25
N LEU A 35 -15.05 -2.91 -0.28
CA LEU A 35 -13.73 -3.52 -0.10
C LEU A 35 -12.85 -3.47 -1.35
N ALA A 36 -12.99 -2.41 -2.15
CA ALA A 36 -12.30 -2.27 -3.42
C ALA A 36 -11.32 -1.09 -3.44
N VAL A 37 -10.29 -1.23 -4.26
CA VAL A 37 -9.32 -0.20 -4.59
C VAL A 37 -9.17 -0.14 -6.10
N VAL A 38 -9.06 1.06 -6.66
CA VAL A 38 -8.74 1.28 -8.07
C VAL A 38 -7.39 1.98 -8.17
N LEU A 39 -6.46 1.38 -8.90
CA LEU A 39 -5.19 2.01 -9.25
C LEU A 39 -5.28 2.53 -10.68
N TYR A 40 -4.86 3.79 -10.91
CA TYR A 40 -4.99 4.44 -12.21
C TYR A 40 -3.73 5.22 -12.57
N ALA A 41 -3.37 5.21 -13.85
CA ALA A 41 -2.29 6.06 -14.37
C ALA A 41 -2.75 7.53 -14.41
N ASN A 42 -1.98 8.43 -13.81
CA ASN A 42 -2.26 9.85 -13.80
C ASN A 42 -1.86 10.50 -15.15
N ARG A 43 -2.43 11.68 -15.46
CA ARG A 43 -2.29 12.38 -16.76
C ARG A 43 -0.86 12.79 -17.12
N PHE A 44 0.03 12.83 -16.13
CA PHE A 44 1.46 13.16 -16.31
C PHE A 44 2.35 11.93 -16.52
N ALA A 45 1.77 10.73 -16.50
CA ALA A 45 2.51 9.53 -16.86
C ALA A 45 2.82 9.57 -18.35
N GLU A 46 4.08 9.35 -18.74
CA GLU A 46 4.40 8.97 -20.12
C GLU A 46 3.47 7.81 -20.52
N THR A 47 2.83 7.92 -21.68
CA THR A 47 1.79 7.01 -22.12
C THR A 47 2.35 5.60 -22.33
N LYS A 48 2.32 4.76 -21.30
CA LYS A 48 2.66 3.33 -21.39
C LYS A 48 1.41 2.51 -21.66
N ILE A 49 0.97 2.49 -22.91
CA ILE A 49 -0.21 1.73 -23.34
C ILE A 49 -0.02 0.25 -22.93
N GLY A 50 -0.88 -0.23 -22.03
CA GLY A 50 -0.93 -1.64 -21.63
C GLY A 50 0.01 -2.07 -20.50
N GLY A 51 0.79 -1.18 -19.88
CA GLY A 51 1.69 -1.54 -18.79
C GLY A 51 0.97 -2.12 -17.55
N LEU A 52 -0.10 -1.44 -17.10
CA LEU A 52 -0.94 -1.92 -16.01
C LEU A 52 -1.72 -3.19 -16.39
N LEU A 53 -2.20 -3.29 -17.62
CA LEU A 53 -2.90 -4.48 -18.12
C LEU A 53 -1.96 -5.70 -18.12
N THR A 54 -0.76 -5.54 -18.66
CA THR A 54 0.27 -6.60 -18.70
C THR A 54 0.67 -7.04 -17.29
N LEU A 55 0.80 -6.10 -16.36
CA LEU A 55 1.09 -6.40 -14.96
C LEU A 55 0.04 -7.34 -14.36
N VAL A 56 -1.24 -7.07 -14.59
CA VAL A 56 -2.35 -7.90 -14.11
C VAL A 56 -2.43 -9.23 -14.84
N GLU A 57 -2.30 -9.25 -16.17
CA GLU A 57 -2.47 -10.48 -16.95
C GLU A 57 -1.30 -11.46 -16.82
N ARG A 58 -0.07 -10.96 -16.69
CA ARG A 58 1.15 -11.78 -16.78
C ARG A 58 1.93 -11.90 -15.48
N SER A 59 1.81 -10.91 -14.60
CA SER A 59 2.70 -10.75 -13.46
C SER A 59 1.97 -10.56 -12.13
N LEU A 60 0.67 -10.84 -12.06
CA LEU A 60 -0.14 -10.60 -10.85
C LEU A 60 0.45 -11.25 -9.60
N ALA A 61 0.79 -12.54 -9.67
CA ALA A 61 1.36 -13.26 -8.53
C ALA A 61 2.71 -12.66 -8.07
N ALA A 62 3.57 -12.30 -9.03
CA ALA A 62 4.85 -11.66 -8.74
C ALA A 62 4.65 -10.27 -8.11
N TRP A 63 3.69 -9.51 -8.61
CA TRP A 63 3.35 -8.19 -8.10
C TRP A 63 2.80 -8.23 -6.67
N LEU A 64 1.86 -9.14 -6.39
CA LEU A 64 1.32 -9.33 -5.04
C LEU A 64 2.41 -9.79 -4.06
N SER A 65 3.30 -10.70 -4.49
CA SER A 65 4.44 -11.15 -3.68
C SER A 65 5.40 -10.01 -3.38
N GLN A 66 5.73 -9.17 -4.37
CA GLN A 66 6.58 -8.02 -4.16
C GLN A 66 5.94 -6.98 -3.24
N ALA A 67 4.66 -6.67 -3.42
CA ALA A 67 3.91 -5.77 -2.55
C ALA A 67 3.94 -6.24 -1.08
N ARG A 68 3.68 -7.53 -0.86
CA ARG A 68 3.79 -8.17 0.47
C ARG A 68 5.19 -8.02 1.05
N ASN A 69 6.24 -8.26 0.28
CA ASN A 69 7.61 -8.20 0.76
C ASN A 69 8.05 -6.77 1.11
N MET A 70 7.70 -5.80 0.25
CA MET A 70 8.04 -4.38 0.46
C MET A 70 7.34 -3.80 1.70
N GLY A 71 6.09 -4.20 1.94
CA GLY A 71 5.34 -3.73 3.10
C GLY A 71 5.76 -4.35 4.44
N ARG A 72 6.60 -5.39 4.47
CA ARG A 72 6.83 -6.20 5.67
C ARG A 72 7.73 -5.52 6.71
N THR A 73 8.76 -4.82 6.25
CA THR A 73 9.81 -4.25 7.13
C THR A 73 10.04 -2.78 6.83
N CYS A 74 10.46 -2.01 7.83
CA CYS A 74 10.86 -0.62 7.68
C CYS A 74 12.29 -0.45 8.16
N LEU A 75 13.05 0.42 7.48
CA LEU A 75 14.40 0.80 7.91
C LEU A 75 14.41 1.43 9.32
N HIS A 76 13.30 2.04 9.72
CA HIS A 76 13.14 2.72 11.01
C HIS A 76 12.52 1.83 12.09
N ASP A 77 12.46 0.51 11.90
CA ASP A 77 12.02 -0.40 12.96
C ASP A 77 13.07 -0.46 14.10
N PRO A 78 12.63 -0.51 15.38
CA PRO A 78 11.25 -0.65 15.87
C PRO A 78 10.45 0.66 15.99
N LEU A 79 11.11 1.82 15.95
CA LEU A 79 10.46 3.13 16.18
C LEU A 79 9.26 3.39 15.25
N CYS A 80 9.35 2.95 13.99
CA CYS A 80 8.25 3.05 13.05
C CYS A 80 7.02 2.26 13.50
N THR A 81 7.21 1.05 14.02
CA THR A 81 6.12 0.22 14.56
C THR A 81 5.48 0.88 15.78
N ASP A 82 6.32 1.34 16.72
CA ASP A 82 5.86 1.97 17.97
C ASP A 82 5.05 3.25 17.75
N THR A 83 5.27 3.93 16.61
CA THR A 83 4.56 5.17 16.24
C THR A 83 3.37 4.94 15.30
N GLY A 84 2.93 3.69 15.13
CA GLY A 84 1.72 3.34 14.37
C GLY A 84 1.99 2.49 13.12
N GLY A 85 3.24 2.29 12.74
CA GLY A 85 3.64 1.35 11.70
C GLY A 85 3.57 1.90 10.27
N ALA A 86 3.61 3.24 10.08
CA ALA A 86 3.62 3.88 8.77
C ALA A 86 4.47 5.16 8.76
N CYS A 87 5.46 5.24 7.86
CA CYS A 87 6.31 6.42 7.65
C CYS A 87 6.72 6.56 6.17
N ALA A 88 7.45 7.63 5.84
CA ALA A 88 7.98 7.91 4.51
C ALA A 88 8.90 6.82 3.95
N ALA A 89 9.57 6.05 4.81
CA ALA A 89 10.45 4.97 4.37
C ALA A 89 9.72 3.65 4.06
N CYS A 90 8.43 3.49 4.41
CA CYS A 90 7.75 2.20 4.28
C CYS A 90 6.33 2.22 3.70
N LEU A 91 5.49 3.23 3.94
CA LEU A 91 4.12 3.21 3.44
C LEU A 91 3.71 4.56 2.87
N GLN A 92 4.13 5.66 3.48
CA GLN A 92 3.70 6.98 3.03
C GLN A 92 4.28 7.27 1.64
N ARG A 93 3.49 7.97 0.83
CA ARG A 93 3.85 8.38 -0.52
C ARG A 93 3.91 9.89 -0.59
N GLU A 94 4.83 10.41 -1.38
CA GLU A 94 4.93 11.85 -1.63
C GLU A 94 3.76 12.36 -2.48
N HIS A 95 3.36 11.57 -3.48
CA HIS A 95 2.31 11.91 -4.44
C HIS A 95 1.32 10.76 -4.66
N GLY A 96 0.14 11.08 -5.19
CA GLY A 96 -0.83 10.08 -5.65
C GLY A 96 -1.71 9.43 -4.57
N CYS A 97 -1.60 9.83 -3.29
CA CYS A 97 -2.52 9.44 -2.22
C CYS A 97 -3.60 10.52 -2.02
N GLY A 98 -4.86 10.19 -2.35
CA GLY A 98 -5.99 11.13 -2.19
C GLY A 98 -6.40 11.38 -0.73
N TYR A 99 -5.98 10.53 0.20
CA TYR A 99 -6.33 10.61 1.62
C TYR A 99 -5.23 11.26 2.48
N GLY A 100 -4.09 11.63 1.87
CA GLY A 100 -3.00 12.33 2.54
C GLY A 100 -2.24 11.46 3.55
N ASN A 101 -1.97 10.20 3.19
CA ASN A 101 -1.21 9.24 4.01
C ASN A 101 -1.80 8.97 5.42
N ARG A 102 -3.08 9.30 5.63
CA ARG A 102 -3.81 9.02 6.89
C ARG A 102 -4.28 7.58 6.93
N GLU A 103 -4.45 7.01 8.11
CA GLU A 103 -4.98 5.65 8.27
C GLU A 103 -4.14 4.61 7.49
N LEU A 104 -2.84 4.59 7.76
CA LEU A 104 -1.90 3.59 7.25
C LEU A 104 -1.27 2.85 8.43
N SER A 105 -1.09 1.54 8.30
CA SER A 105 -0.28 0.78 9.26
C SER A 105 0.09 -0.59 8.71
N ARG A 106 1.37 -0.97 8.76
CA ARG A 106 1.79 -2.35 8.44
C ARG A 106 1.17 -3.41 9.33
N ALA A 107 0.73 -3.07 10.55
CA ALA A 107 0.14 -4.02 11.47
C ALA A 107 -1.14 -4.69 10.91
N VAL A 108 -1.94 -3.97 10.11
CA VAL A 108 -3.14 -4.55 9.48
C VAL A 108 -2.79 -5.60 8.41
N LEU A 109 -1.54 -5.64 7.94
CA LEU A 109 -1.06 -6.58 6.93
C LEU A 109 -0.31 -7.77 7.52
N PHE A 110 0.42 -7.59 8.63
CA PHE A 110 1.33 -8.60 9.19
C PHE A 110 1.13 -8.85 10.70
N GLY A 111 0.10 -8.27 11.30
CA GLY A 111 -0.09 -8.30 12.75
C GLY A 111 0.83 -7.32 13.49
N GLY A 112 0.62 -7.21 14.80
CA GLY A 112 1.40 -6.35 15.69
C GLY A 112 0.63 -5.16 16.24
N GLU A 113 1.34 -4.29 16.94
CA GLU A 113 0.78 -3.10 17.56
C GLU A 113 0.68 -1.93 16.59
N THR A 114 -0.36 -1.13 16.73
CA THR A 114 -0.58 0.08 15.94
C THR A 114 -1.43 1.08 16.72
N VAL A 115 -1.48 2.31 16.23
CA VAL A 115 -2.37 3.36 16.71
C VAL A 115 -3.34 3.67 15.59
N LEU A 116 -4.61 3.27 15.76
CA LEU A 116 -5.68 3.56 14.81
C LEU A 116 -6.55 4.69 15.38
N GLY A 117 -6.45 5.88 14.76
CA GLY A 117 -7.06 7.08 15.30
C GLY A 117 -6.35 7.56 16.56
N THR A 118 -7.03 7.54 17.70
CA THR A 118 -6.47 7.94 19.01
C THR A 118 -6.27 6.77 19.97
N GLN A 119 -6.57 5.54 19.54
CA GLN A 119 -6.50 4.37 20.39
C GLN A 119 -5.39 3.41 19.95
N PRO A 120 -4.66 2.79 20.89
CA PRO A 120 -3.77 1.67 20.59
C PRO A 120 -4.61 0.43 20.27
N TRP A 121 -4.18 -0.33 19.27
CA TRP A 121 -4.81 -1.57 18.82
C TRP A 121 -3.74 -2.62 18.56
N THR A 122 -4.04 -3.87 18.90
CA THR A 122 -3.21 -5.03 18.56
C THR A 122 -3.90 -5.84 17.47
N VAL A 123 -3.28 -5.93 16.30
CA VAL A 123 -3.74 -6.78 15.21
C VAL A 123 -3.17 -8.18 15.44
N THR A 124 -4.04 -9.14 15.76
CA THR A 124 -3.63 -10.51 16.09
C THR A 124 -3.22 -11.33 14.87
N ARG A 125 -3.84 -11.07 13.71
CA ARG A 125 -3.54 -11.75 12.45
C ARG A 125 -3.56 -10.75 11.30
N GLY A 126 -2.44 -10.62 10.60
CA GLY A 126 -2.33 -9.76 9.43
C GLY A 126 -3.08 -10.31 8.22
N PHE A 127 -3.50 -9.42 7.31
CA PHE A 127 -4.14 -9.81 6.05
C PHE A 127 -3.32 -10.82 5.22
N TRP A 128 -1.99 -10.66 5.16
CA TRP A 128 -1.12 -11.58 4.42
C TRP A 128 -0.78 -12.87 5.17
N GLU A 129 -1.25 -13.02 6.40
CA GLU A 129 -1.06 -14.21 7.25
C GLU A 129 -2.31 -15.10 7.29
N ALA A 130 -3.29 -14.80 6.43
CA ALA A 130 -4.54 -15.53 6.25
C ALA A 130 -4.33 -16.92 5.61
#